data_AF-A0A242K405-F1
#
_entry.id   AF-A0A242K405-F1
#
_cell.length_a   1.000
_cell.length_b   1.000
_cell.length_c   1.000
_cell.angle_alpha   90.00
_cell.angle_beta   90.00
_cell.angle_gamma   90.00
#
_symmetry.space_group_name_H-M   'P 1'
#
loop_
_entity.id
_entity.type
_entity.pdbx_description
1 polymer ?
#
loop_
_entity_poly.entity_id
_entity_poly.type
_entity_poly.pdbx_seq_one_letter_code
_entity_poly.pdbx_strand_id
1 'polypeptide(L)'
;MDNILIAATTIAVFVLSLTQLIKTYTGAESKWLPLINLLTGLAIGIAWSLSFDPGNLINFIWGGAVAGLAAGGFYDLGANLLRKDDE
;
A
#
# COMPACT_ATOMS: atom_id res chain seq x y z
N MET A 1 -8.06 0.92 -16.94
CA MET A 1 -7.64 1.89 -15.91
C MET A 1 -8.82 2.29 -15.03
N ASP A 2 -10.01 2.42 -15.60
CA ASP A 2 -11.26 2.80 -14.91
C ASP A 2 -11.55 2.02 -13.62
N ASN A 3 -11.12 0.75 -13.54
CA ASN A 3 -11.38 -0.10 -12.37
C ASN A 3 -10.26 -0.09 -11.31
N ILE A 4 -9.09 0.50 -11.59
CA ILE A 4 -7.95 0.49 -10.64
C ILE A 4 -8.27 1.34 -9.41
N LEU A 5 -8.83 2.53 -9.61
CA LEU A 5 -9.20 3.42 -8.50
C LEU A 5 -10.33 2.82 -7.66
N ILE A 6 -11.31 2.18 -8.31
CA ILE A 6 -12.39 1.47 -7.61
C ILE A 6 -11.80 0.35 -6.75
N ALA A 7 -10.90 -0.48 -7.31
CA ALA A 7 -10.22 -1.53 -6.57
C ALA A 7 -9.42 -0.97 -5.39
N ALA A 8 -8.64 0.10 -5.60
CA ALA A 8 -7.85 0.75 -4.55
C ALA A 8 -8.72 1.24 -3.39
N THR A 9 -9.79 1.98 -3.67
CA THR A 9 -10.70 2.49 -2.64
C THR A 9 -11.40 1.36 -1.90
N THR A 10 -11.77 0.28 -2.60
CA THR A 10 -12.43 -0.89 -1.99
C THR A 10 -11.57 -1.53 -0.90
N ILE A 11 -10.26 -1.64 -1.14
CA ILE A 11 -9.36 -2.36 -0.22
C ILE A 11 -8.53 -1.44 0.69
N ALA A 12 -8.61 -0.11 0.52
CA ALA A 12 -7.77 0.85 1.23
C ALA A 12 -7.83 0.71 2.76
N VAL A 13 -9.03 0.50 3.33
CA VAL A 13 -9.20 0.34 4.78
C VAL A 13 -8.46 -0.89 5.32
N PHE A 14 -8.43 -1.98 4.55
CA PHE A 14 -7.73 -3.21 4.94
C PHE A 14 -6.22 -3.01 4.88
N VAL A 15 -5.74 -2.35 3.82
CA VAL A 15 -4.31 -2.05 3.65
C VAL A 15 -3.81 -1.15 4.78
N LEU A 16 -4.54 -0.08 5.12
CA LEU A 16 -4.24 0.80 6.25
C LEU A 16 -4.19 0.03 7.58
N SER A 17 -5.21 -0.78 7.84
CA SER A 17 -5.33 -1.51 9.10
C SER A 17 -4.21 -2.53 9.28
N LEU A 18 -3.90 -3.31 8.23
CA LEU A 18 -2.86 -4.34 8.30
C LEU A 18 -1.46 -3.73 8.36
N THR A 19 -1.24 -2.64 7.63
CA THR A 19 0.01 -1.87 7.70
C THR A 19 0.28 -1.40 9.13
N GLN A 20 -0.73 -0.79 9.76
CA GLN A 20 -0.61 -0.30 11.12
C GLN A 20 -0.34 -1.45 12.10
N LEU A 21 -1.01 -2.59 11.92
CA LEU A 21 -0.78 -3.79 12.70
C LEU A 21 0.68 -4.26 12.59
N ILE A 22 1.20 -4.41 11.36
CA ILE A 22 2.59 -4.83 11.11
C ILE A 22 3.54 -3.87 11.82
N LYS A 23 3.36 -2.55 11.66
CA LYS A 23 4.19 -1.53 12.30
C LYS A 23 4.19 -1.66 13.82
N THR A 24 3.01 -1.80 14.44
CA THR A 24 2.87 -1.91 15.89
C THR A 24 3.55 -3.15 16.46
N TYR A 25 3.45 -4.31 15.79
CA TYR A 25 4.01 -5.55 16.29
C TYR A 25 5.50 -5.74 15.99
N THR A 26 5.99 -5.21 14.87
CA THR A 26 7.39 -5.38 14.45
C THR A 26 8.32 -4.27 14.95
N GLY A 27 7.77 -3.10 15.33
CA GLY A 27 8.58 -1.93 15.64
C GLY A 27 9.37 -1.42 14.44
N ALA A 28 8.90 -1.70 13.21
CA ALA A 28 9.61 -1.36 11.99
C ALA A 28 10.00 0.12 11.92
N GLU A 29 11.26 0.38 11.57
CA GLU A 29 11.77 1.74 11.38
C GLU A 29 11.03 2.44 10.22
N SER A 30 10.87 3.76 10.33
CA SER A 30 10.10 4.55 9.37
C SER A 30 10.55 4.38 7.91
N LYS A 31 11.86 4.14 7.69
CA LYS A 31 12.44 3.94 6.34
C LYS A 31 11.86 2.73 5.59
N TRP A 32 11.33 1.73 6.33
CA TRP A 32 10.78 0.50 5.75
C TRP A 32 9.28 0.57 5.52
N LEU A 33 8.58 1.53 6.13
CA LEU A 33 7.13 1.69 5.97
C LEU A 33 6.69 1.78 4.50
N PRO A 34 7.37 2.51 3.60
CA PRO A 34 6.97 2.57 2.19
C PRO A 34 6.95 1.18 1.53
N LEU A 35 7.96 0.35 1.81
CA LEU A 35 8.06 -1.00 1.29
C LEU A 35 7.00 -1.91 1.94
N ILE A 36 6.85 -1.84 3.27
CA ILE A 36 5.84 -2.60 4.01
C ILE A 36 4.45 -2.31 3.46
N ASN A 37 4.12 -1.04 3.20
CA ASN A 37 2.81 -0.65 2.75
C ASN A 37 2.55 -1.11 1.31
N LEU A 38 3.55 -1.02 0.43
CA LEU A 38 3.47 -1.53 -0.93
C LEU A 38 3.22 -3.05 -0.93
N LEU A 39 4.02 -3.81 -0.17
CA LEU A 39 3.88 -5.27 -0.09
C LEU A 39 2.54 -5.67 0.54
N THR A 40 2.11 -4.95 1.56
CA THR A 40 0.80 -5.15 2.20
C THR A 40 -0.34 -4.89 1.21
N GLY A 41 -0.25 -3.79 0.46
CA GLY A 41 -1.20 -3.45 -0.60
C GLY A 41 -1.31 -4.52 -1.68
N LEU A 42 -0.17 -5.00 -2.19
CA LEU A 42 -0.11 -6.08 -3.18
C LEU A 42 -0.70 -7.38 -2.63
N ALA A 43 -0.33 -7.77 -1.40
CA ALA A 43 -0.84 -8.98 -0.76
C ALA A 43 -2.36 -8.95 -0.58
N ILE A 44 -2.90 -7.83 -0.08
CA ILE A 44 -4.35 -7.62 0.07
C ILE A 44 -5.05 -7.63 -1.30
N GLY A 45 -4.49 -6.96 -2.31
CA GLY A 45 -5.07 -6.92 -3.65
C GLY A 45 -5.17 -8.31 -4.28
N ILE A 46 -4.09 -9.10 -4.20
CA ILE A 46 -4.09 -10.50 -4.67
C ILE A 46 -5.11 -11.33 -3.89
N ALA A 47 -5.09 -11.26 -2.55
CA ALA A 47 -6.00 -12.04 -1.72
C ALA A 47 -7.48 -11.70 -1.98
N TRP A 48 -7.78 -10.41 -2.15
CA TRP A 48 -9.13 -9.94 -2.45
C TRP A 48 -9.63 -10.47 -3.79
N SER A 49 -8.85 -10.31 -4.87
CA SER A 49 -9.26 -10.79 -6.19
C SER A 49 -9.45 -12.30 -6.21
N LEU A 50 -8.52 -13.07 -5.65
CA LEU A 50 -8.64 -14.53 -5.63
C LEU A 50 -9.87 -15.02 -4.85
N SER A 51 -10.34 -14.25 -3.85
CA SER A 51 -11.48 -14.63 -3.00
C SER A 51 -12.82 -14.15 -3.56
N PHE A 52 -12.88 -12.95 -4.12
CA PHE A 52 -14.15 -12.27 -4.43
C PHE A 52 -14.33 -11.94 -5.91
N ASP A 53 -13.25 -11.67 -6.66
CA ASP A 53 -13.31 -11.27 -8.07
C ASP A 53 -12.08 -11.73 -8.86
N PRO A 54 -12.00 -13.03 -9.19
CA PRO A 54 -10.81 -13.60 -9.84
C PRO A 54 -10.56 -13.05 -11.26
N GLY A 55 -11.60 -12.52 -11.92
CA GLY A 55 -11.49 -11.94 -13.26
C GLY A 55 -10.79 -10.58 -13.30
N ASN A 56 -10.63 -9.93 -12.14
CA ASN A 56 -10.07 -8.58 -12.04
C ASN A 56 -8.71 -8.52 -11.32
N LEU A 57 -7.94 -9.62 -11.35
CA LEU A 57 -6.66 -9.73 -10.63
C LEU A 57 -5.71 -8.58 -10.91
N ILE A 58 -5.52 -8.20 -12.18
CA ILE A 58 -4.61 -7.11 -12.55
C ILE A 58 -5.10 -5.76 -11.97
N ASN A 59 -6.41 -5.51 -11.97
CA ASN A 59 -6.97 -4.28 -11.40
C ASN A 59 -6.77 -4.22 -9.88
N PHE A 60 -6.93 -5.34 -9.18
CA PHE A 60 -6.72 -5.39 -7.72
C PHE A 60 -5.26 -5.39 -7.31
N ILE A 61 -4.34 -5.96 -8.10
CA ILE A 61 -2.90 -5.83 -7.86
C ILE A 61 -2.49 -4.36 -7.94
N TRP A 62 -2.86 -3.67 -9.02
CA TRP A 62 -2.54 -2.25 -9.17
C TRP A 62 -3.29 -1.38 -8.15
N GLY A 63 -4.56 -1.67 -7.88
CA GLY A 63 -5.34 -0.98 -6.85
C GLY A 63 -4.73 -1.16 -5.47
N GLY A 64 -4.22 -2.35 -5.16
CA GLY A 64 -3.48 -2.65 -3.94
C GLY A 64 -2.19 -1.87 -3.82
N ALA A 65 -1.39 -1.81 -4.89
CA ALA A 65 -0.17 -1.01 -4.92
C ALA A 65 -0.47 0.48 -4.66
N VAL A 66 -1.50 1.03 -5.32
CA VAL A 66 -1.94 2.43 -5.12
C VAL A 66 -2.42 2.66 -3.68
N ALA A 67 -3.26 1.78 -3.15
CA ALA A 67 -3.76 1.86 -1.77
C ALA A 67 -2.63 1.76 -0.74
N GLY A 68 -1.65 0.87 -0.96
CA GLY A 68 -0.47 0.70 -0.11
C GLY A 68 0.39 1.94 -0.07
N LEU A 69 0.75 2.48 -1.23
CA LEU A 69 1.56 3.70 -1.28
C LEU A 69 0.81 4.92 -0.71
N ALA A 70 -0.51 4.98 -0.87
CA ALA A 70 -1.34 6.01 -0.26
C ALA A 70 -1.38 5.91 1.29
N ALA A 71 -1.35 4.69 1.84
CA ALA A 71 -1.36 4.44 3.28
C ALA A 71 -0.12 4.99 4.02
N GLY A 72 1.02 5.08 3.33
CA GLY A 72 2.27 5.57 3.93
C GLY A 72 2.40 7.08 3.95
N GLY A 73 1.53 7.80 3.23
CA GLY A 73 1.76 9.19 2.89
C GLY A 73 3.02 9.30 2.04
N PHE A 74 2.88 9.47 0.72
CA PHE A 74 4.01 9.76 -0.18
C PHE A 74 4.91 10.93 0.28
N TYR A 75 4.43 11.76 1.21
CA TYR A 75 5.08 12.95 1.74
C TYR A 75 6.32 12.65 2.61
N ASP A 76 6.31 11.61 3.46
CA ASP A 76 7.49 11.29 4.31
C ASP A 76 8.68 10.77 3.49
N LEU A 77 8.41 10.18 2.32
CA LEU A 77 9.44 9.72 1.39
C LEU A 77 10.05 10.88 0.61
N GLY A 78 9.21 11.77 0.07
CA GLY A 78 9.67 12.94 -0.69
C GLY A 78 10.44 13.94 0.17
N ALA A 79 9.95 14.22 1.38
CA ALA A 79 10.61 15.15 2.30
C ALA A 79 12.00 14.66 2.76
N ASN A 80 12.15 13.37 3.07
CA ASN A 80 13.45 12.81 3.47
C ASN A 80 14.43 12.65 2.30
N LEU A 81 13.95 12.44 1.06
CA LEU A 81 14.81 12.44 -0.11
C LEU A 81 15.36 13.85 -0.42
N LEU A 82 14.50 14.86 -0.40
CA LEU A 82 14.87 16.25 -0.68
C LEU A 82 15.86 16.81 0.35
N ARG A 83 15.76 16.40 1.62
CA ARG A 83 16.65 16.87 2.69
C ARG A 83 18.04 16.24 2.67
N LYS A 84 18.27 15.19 1.88
CA LYS A 84 19.54 14.46 1.83
C LYS A 84 20.59 15.15 0.94
N ASP A 85 20.16 16.07 0.08
CA ASP A 85 21.06 16.82 -0.80
C ASP A 85 21.65 18.10 -0.15
N ASP A 86 21.24 18.41 1.09
CA ASP A 86 21.65 19.62 1.84
C ASP A 86 22.69 19.35 2.96
N GLU A 87 23.23 18.13 3.09
CA GLU A 87 24.29 17.75 4.05
C GLU A 87 25.56 17.26 3.33
#